data_AF-A0A519T3J2-F1
#
_entry.id   AF-A0A519T3J2-F1
#
_cell.length_a   1.000
_cell.length_b   1.000
_cell.length_c   1.000
_cell.angle_alpha   90.00
_cell.angle_beta   90.00
_cell.angle_gamma   90.00
#
_symmetry.space_group_name_H-M   'P 1'
#
loop_
_entity.id
_entity.type
_entity.pdbx_description
1 polymer ?
#
loop_
_entity_poly.entity_id
_entity_poly.type
_entity_poly.pdbx_seq_one_letter_code
_entity_poly.pdbx_strand_id
1 'polypeptide(L)'
;MKAFVLGLLAVFWGSSALGKTLYTFNGGGTTGNWSSANTWTTDPTGSTRVGQSVPTTGDDVVVTNSFVLKVPTQVTTSGLSITIQRGGVLDLTSTTTNAFSNTLSRLAGQGTLRIARAYFPVVTTNDFDDANTGTVEFYDWGTTANLPNPASGQYNNVRLLNTTTTAYTAQLNNNLLLTGGLTLTTTTPTSATSLVTFNLGSAATARTL
;
A
#
# COMPACT_ATOMS: atom_id res chain seq x y z
N MET A 1 38.47 48.07 -30.05
CA MET A 1 38.59 47.44 -28.72
C MET A 1 37.50 46.37 -28.63
N LYS A 2 37.88 45.10 -28.51
CA LYS A 2 36.94 43.96 -28.55
C LYS A 2 36.50 43.64 -27.12
N ALA A 3 35.20 43.74 -26.84
CA ALA A 3 34.62 43.38 -25.55
C ALA A 3 34.56 41.86 -25.41
N PHE A 4 35.17 41.32 -24.36
CA PHE A 4 35.04 39.93 -23.95
C PHE A 4 33.76 39.78 -23.12
N VAL A 5 32.83 38.95 -23.61
CA VAL A 5 31.66 38.52 -22.84
C VAL A 5 32.05 37.27 -22.07
N LEU A 6 32.15 37.38 -20.73
CA LEU A 6 32.28 36.22 -19.85
C LEU A 6 30.91 35.55 -19.72
N GLY A 7 30.79 34.32 -20.20
CA GLY A 7 29.65 33.45 -19.93
C GLY A 7 29.78 32.81 -18.54
N LEU A 8 28.84 33.11 -17.65
CA LEU A 8 28.67 32.43 -16.37
C LEU A 8 27.93 31.10 -16.59
N LEU A 9 28.63 29.97 -16.51
CA LEU A 9 28.03 28.64 -16.59
C LEU A 9 27.65 28.18 -15.17
N ALA A 10 26.38 28.33 -14.80
CA ALA A 10 25.84 27.76 -13.57
C ALA A 10 25.55 26.27 -13.78
N VAL A 11 26.41 25.41 -13.26
CA VAL A 11 26.14 23.97 -13.14
C VAL A 11 25.21 23.77 -11.96
N PHE A 12 23.93 23.55 -12.24
CA PHE A 12 22.98 23.07 -11.24
C PHE A 12 23.34 21.63 -10.89
N TRP A 13 23.94 21.43 -9.72
CA TRP A 13 24.06 20.11 -9.12
C TRP A 13 22.69 19.72 -8.57
N GLY A 14 21.86 19.09 -9.40
CA GLY A 14 20.75 18.30 -8.89
C GLY A 14 21.36 17.10 -8.17
N SER A 15 21.33 17.10 -6.84
CA SER A 15 21.59 15.89 -6.07
C SER A 15 20.44 14.92 -6.32
N SER A 16 20.56 14.10 -7.37
CA SER A 16 19.81 12.85 -7.44
C SER A 16 20.36 11.97 -6.32
N ALA A 17 19.83 12.12 -5.11
CA ALA A 17 20.07 11.13 -4.08
C ALA A 17 19.54 9.81 -4.64
N LEU A 18 20.44 8.89 -4.93
CA LEU A 18 20.05 7.52 -5.28
C LEU A 18 19.34 6.97 -4.05
N GLY A 19 18.07 6.60 -4.21
CA GLY A 19 17.32 5.92 -3.16
C GLY A 19 18.05 4.66 -2.73
N LYS A 20 17.95 4.31 -1.46
CA LYS A 20 18.48 3.05 -0.92
C LYS A 20 17.34 2.05 -0.75
N THR A 21 17.69 0.77 -0.68
CA THR A 21 16.72 -0.28 -0.33
C THR A 21 16.71 -0.52 1.17
N LEU A 22 15.53 -0.41 1.77
CA LEU A 22 15.26 -0.71 3.16
C LEU A 22 14.35 -1.93 3.26
N TYR A 23 14.69 -2.83 4.17
CA TYR A 23 13.94 -4.04 4.50
C TYR A 23 13.37 -3.90 5.91
N THR A 24 12.22 -4.51 6.16
CA THR A 24 11.72 -4.64 7.53
C THR A 24 12.65 -5.53 8.36
N PHE A 25 13.03 -5.05 9.54
CA PHE A 25 13.94 -5.71 10.47
C PHE A 25 13.19 -6.68 11.39
N ASN A 26 13.41 -7.99 11.18
CA ASN A 26 12.73 -9.07 11.88
C ASN A 26 13.39 -9.43 13.22
N GLY A 27 14.65 -9.04 13.45
CA GLY A 27 15.35 -9.32 14.71
C GLY A 27 14.78 -8.58 15.93
N GLY A 28 13.82 -7.66 15.73
CA GLY A 28 13.08 -6.95 16.77
C GLY A 28 11.63 -7.41 16.95
N GLY A 29 11.17 -8.41 16.18
CA GLY A 29 9.80 -8.91 16.16
C GLY A 29 9.22 -9.02 14.75
N THR A 30 7.94 -9.38 14.65
CA THR A 30 7.22 -9.59 13.38
C THR A 30 6.24 -8.45 13.06
N THR A 31 6.35 -7.32 13.77
CA THR A 31 5.55 -6.12 13.51
C THR A 31 6.31 -4.86 13.88
N GLY A 32 6.03 -3.77 13.17
CA GLY A 32 6.65 -2.48 13.42
C GLY A 32 5.91 -1.34 12.72
N ASN A 33 6.16 -0.12 13.16
CA ASN A 33 5.57 1.08 12.56
C ASN A 33 6.51 1.66 11.51
N TRP A 34 5.95 2.15 10.40
CA TRP A 34 6.68 2.79 9.31
C TRP A 34 7.59 3.93 9.80
N SER A 35 7.09 4.77 10.70
CA SER A 35 7.81 5.94 11.22
C SER A 35 8.92 5.62 12.22
N SER A 36 9.10 4.35 12.60
CA SER A 36 10.14 3.94 13.53
C SER A 36 11.40 3.50 12.78
N ALA A 37 12.53 4.19 13.00
CA ALA A 37 13.83 3.77 12.47
C ALA A 37 14.23 2.35 12.90
N ASN A 38 13.68 1.85 14.02
CA ASN A 38 13.93 0.49 14.50
C ASN A 38 13.23 -0.61 13.70
N THR A 39 12.27 -0.24 12.84
CA THR A 39 11.58 -1.15 11.91
C THR A 39 12.42 -1.48 10.68
N TRP A 40 13.48 -0.71 10.42
CA TRP A 40 14.18 -0.73 9.14
C TRP A 40 15.61 -1.21 9.28
N THR A 41 16.07 -1.90 8.24
CA THR A 41 17.48 -2.23 8.03
C THR A 41 17.84 -2.21 6.55
N THR A 42 19.13 -2.04 6.25
CA THR A 42 19.68 -2.26 4.90
C THR A 42 20.14 -3.72 4.68
N ASP A 43 20.02 -4.60 5.67
CA ASP A 43 20.27 -6.04 5.49
C ASP A 43 19.12 -6.67 4.70
N PRO A 44 19.36 -7.23 3.49
CA PRO A 44 18.32 -7.84 2.65
C PRO A 44 17.57 -9.00 3.29
N THR A 45 18.17 -9.66 4.29
CA THR A 45 17.52 -10.75 5.03
C THR A 45 16.59 -10.24 6.13
N GLY A 46 16.68 -8.95 6.49
CA GLY A 46 15.98 -8.37 7.62
C GLY A 46 16.48 -8.84 9.00
N SER A 47 17.57 -9.62 9.08
CA SER A 47 17.98 -10.32 10.31
C SER A 47 18.99 -9.53 11.15
N THR A 48 19.76 -8.64 10.54
CA THR A 48 20.81 -7.84 11.20
C THR A 48 20.37 -6.39 11.33
N ARG A 49 20.60 -5.78 12.50
CA ARG A 49 20.29 -4.36 12.71
C ARG A 49 21.42 -3.50 12.14
N VAL A 50 21.26 -3.04 10.91
CA VAL A 50 22.22 -2.16 10.22
C VAL A 50 21.50 -1.12 9.36
N GLY A 51 22.07 0.09 9.25
CA GLY A 51 21.54 1.13 8.33
C GLY A 51 20.15 1.66 8.69
N GLN A 52 19.80 1.63 9.97
CA GLN A 52 18.49 2.03 10.47
C GLN A 52 18.14 3.46 10.06
N SER A 53 17.06 3.61 9.30
CA SER A 53 16.52 4.91 8.93
C SER A 53 15.08 4.74 8.46
N VAL A 54 14.24 5.74 8.67
CA VAL A 54 12.89 5.78 8.09
C VAL A 54 13.02 6.03 6.57
N PRO A 55 12.24 5.36 5.71
CA PRO A 55 12.26 5.60 4.27
C PRO A 55 12.06 7.06 3.90
N THR A 56 12.92 7.54 3.02
CA THR A 56 12.99 8.89 2.48
C THR A 56 12.75 8.89 0.97
N THR A 57 12.80 10.08 0.36
CA THR A 57 12.39 10.27 -1.03
C THR A 57 13.19 9.38 -1.97
N GLY A 58 12.49 8.62 -2.80
CA GLY A 58 13.08 7.72 -3.79
C GLY A 58 13.56 6.38 -3.24
N ASP A 59 13.45 6.11 -1.93
CA ASP A 59 13.87 4.83 -1.36
C ASP A 59 12.99 3.66 -1.84
N ASP A 60 13.61 2.49 -1.96
CA ASP A 60 12.93 1.21 -2.13
C ASP A 60 12.62 0.61 -0.76
N VAL A 61 11.40 0.12 -0.59
CA VAL A 61 10.89 -0.46 0.65
C VAL A 61 10.47 -1.89 0.40
N VAL A 62 11.05 -2.82 1.16
CA VAL A 62 10.72 -4.24 1.11
C VAL A 62 10.10 -4.66 2.44
N VAL A 63 8.80 -4.95 2.42
CA VAL A 63 8.13 -5.60 3.55
C VAL A 63 8.44 -7.09 3.45
N THR A 64 9.27 -7.58 4.36
CA THR A 64 9.77 -8.96 4.34
C THR A 64 8.69 -9.96 4.74
N ASN A 65 8.91 -11.23 4.38
CA ASN A 65 8.00 -12.31 4.74
C ASN A 65 7.73 -12.34 6.26
N SER A 66 6.46 -12.55 6.62
CA SER A 66 5.96 -12.70 8.00
C SER A 66 6.10 -11.44 8.86
N PHE A 67 6.35 -10.28 8.25
CA PHE A 67 6.34 -8.99 8.94
C PHE A 67 5.07 -8.19 8.65
N VAL A 68 4.48 -7.60 9.69
CA VAL A 68 3.35 -6.67 9.60
C VAL A 68 3.82 -5.25 9.85
N LEU A 69 3.99 -4.50 8.75
CA LEU A 69 4.38 -3.11 8.75
C LEU A 69 3.15 -2.20 8.83
N LYS A 70 3.01 -1.44 9.92
CA LYS A 70 1.88 -0.54 10.14
C LYS A 70 2.18 0.89 9.71
N VAL A 71 1.22 1.53 9.05
CA VAL A 71 1.25 2.94 8.64
C VAL A 71 0.11 3.69 9.34
N PRO A 72 0.28 4.09 10.61
CA PRO A 72 -0.77 4.74 11.40
C PRO A 72 -0.99 6.22 11.06
N THR A 73 0.01 6.85 10.43
CA THR A 73 -0.01 8.26 10.05
C THR A 73 0.37 8.41 8.59
N GLN A 74 -0.14 9.45 7.94
CA GLN A 74 0.17 9.74 6.55
C GLN A 74 1.68 9.92 6.32
N VAL A 75 2.17 9.26 5.27
CA VAL A 75 3.53 9.36 4.73
C VAL A 75 3.52 10.40 3.61
N THR A 76 4.33 11.43 3.76
CA THR A 76 4.46 12.56 2.82
C THR A 76 5.73 12.47 1.96
N THR A 77 6.48 11.39 2.08
CA THR A 77 7.63 11.09 1.24
C THR A 77 7.18 10.78 -0.20
N SER A 78 7.92 11.22 -1.21
CA SER A 78 7.62 10.98 -2.62
C SER A 78 8.55 9.93 -3.26
N GLY A 79 8.14 9.37 -4.40
CA GLY A 79 9.01 8.49 -5.20
C GLY A 79 9.30 7.11 -4.60
N LEU A 80 8.61 6.73 -3.52
CA LEU A 80 8.76 5.44 -2.87
C LEU A 80 8.35 4.30 -3.80
N SER A 81 9.19 3.26 -3.86
CA SER A 81 8.90 1.98 -4.52
C SER A 81 8.72 0.91 -3.45
N ILE A 82 7.59 0.22 -3.44
CA ILE A 82 7.21 -0.70 -2.38
C ILE A 82 7.06 -2.10 -2.93
N THR A 83 7.78 -3.06 -2.34
CA THR A 83 7.61 -4.50 -2.57
C THR A 83 7.11 -5.18 -1.29
N ILE A 84 5.96 -5.83 -1.36
CA ILE A 84 5.43 -6.64 -0.25
C ILE A 84 5.70 -8.10 -0.56
N GLN A 85 6.69 -8.70 0.11
CA GLN A 85 7.02 -10.11 -0.09
C GLN A 85 5.86 -11.01 0.31
N ARG A 86 5.82 -12.22 -0.23
CA ARG A 86 4.86 -13.25 0.17
C ARG A 86 4.89 -13.44 1.68
N GLY A 87 3.72 -13.42 2.32
CA GLY A 87 3.57 -13.50 3.78
C GLY A 87 3.82 -12.19 4.53
N GLY A 88 4.38 -11.17 3.88
CA GLY A 88 4.47 -9.81 4.42
C GLY A 88 3.14 -9.06 4.31
N VAL A 89 2.91 -8.11 5.22
CA VAL A 89 1.71 -7.27 5.25
C VAL A 89 2.11 -5.80 5.39
N LEU A 90 1.73 -4.98 4.42
CA LEU A 90 1.71 -3.52 4.58
C LEU A 90 0.32 -3.12 5.03
N ASP A 91 0.19 -2.69 6.28
CA ASP A 91 -1.08 -2.37 6.93
C ASP A 91 -1.26 -0.85 7.06
N LEU A 92 -2.14 -0.30 6.23
CA LEU A 92 -2.52 1.10 6.21
C LEU A 92 -3.62 1.33 7.26
N THR A 93 -3.19 1.42 8.52
CA THR A 93 -4.10 1.40 9.68
C THR A 93 -4.82 2.73 9.95
N SER A 94 -4.43 3.82 9.28
CA SER A 94 -5.10 5.11 9.44
C SER A 94 -6.53 5.06 8.90
N THR A 95 -7.51 5.42 9.73
CA THR A 95 -8.93 5.51 9.35
C THR A 95 -9.33 6.91 8.87
N THR A 96 -8.50 7.93 9.12
CA THR A 96 -8.83 9.34 8.89
C THR A 96 -8.05 9.97 7.74
N THR A 97 -6.85 9.46 7.43
CA THR A 97 -5.96 10.03 6.41
C THR A 97 -5.56 8.98 5.38
N ASN A 98 -5.26 9.42 4.15
CA ASN A 98 -4.70 8.53 3.14
C ASN A 98 -3.26 8.21 3.57
N ALA A 99 -2.90 6.92 3.60
CA ALA A 99 -1.60 6.53 4.16
C ALA A 99 -0.41 7.08 3.35
N PHE A 100 -0.53 7.24 2.03
CA PHE A 100 0.44 7.93 1.20
C PHE A 100 -0.22 9.14 0.53
N SER A 101 0.33 10.34 0.76
CA SER A 101 -0.18 11.57 0.13
C SER A 101 0.37 11.79 -1.28
N ASN A 102 1.56 11.25 -1.56
CA ASN A 102 2.22 11.34 -2.86
C ASN A 102 2.09 10.04 -3.64
N THR A 103 2.23 10.13 -4.95
CA THR A 103 2.28 8.98 -5.85
C THR A 103 3.48 8.09 -5.52
N LEU A 104 3.23 6.79 -5.35
CA LEU A 104 4.27 5.77 -5.29
C LEU A 104 4.85 5.57 -6.69
N SER A 105 6.17 5.45 -6.80
CA SER A 105 6.81 5.13 -8.08
C SER A 105 6.45 3.71 -8.52
N ARG A 106 6.37 2.78 -7.57
CA ARG A 106 6.01 1.39 -7.81
C ARG A 106 5.33 0.72 -6.60
N LEU A 107 4.42 -0.20 -6.88
CA LEU A 107 3.86 -1.14 -5.91
C LEU A 107 3.92 -2.55 -6.52
N ALA A 108 4.53 -3.51 -5.82
CA ALA A 108 4.75 -4.85 -6.32
C ALA A 108 4.80 -5.91 -5.21
N GLY A 109 4.82 -7.18 -5.62
CA GLY A 109 5.02 -8.32 -4.73
C GLY A 109 3.81 -9.26 -4.64
N GLN A 110 3.86 -10.15 -3.65
CA GLN A 110 2.90 -11.27 -3.49
C GLN A 110 2.32 -11.34 -2.07
N GLY A 111 2.59 -10.33 -1.24
CA GLY A 111 2.04 -10.20 0.11
C GLY A 111 0.65 -9.57 0.14
N THR A 112 0.31 -8.97 1.27
CA THR A 112 -0.97 -8.28 1.47
C THR A 112 -0.76 -6.79 1.66
N LEU A 113 -1.46 -5.98 0.85
CA LEU A 113 -1.71 -4.58 1.15
C LEU A 113 -3.05 -4.50 1.90
N ARG A 114 -3.01 -4.25 3.20
CA ARG A 114 -4.19 -4.15 4.06
C ARG A 114 -4.55 -2.68 4.31
N ILE A 115 -5.83 -2.33 4.25
CA ILE A 115 -6.29 -0.94 4.27
C ILE A 115 -7.56 -0.77 5.13
N ALA A 116 -7.47 0.08 6.15
CA ALA A 116 -8.53 0.32 7.15
C ALA A 116 -9.66 1.24 6.66
N ARG A 117 -9.60 1.71 5.41
CA ARG A 117 -10.57 2.65 4.83
C ARG A 117 -10.68 2.49 3.32
N ALA A 118 -11.70 3.10 2.74
CA ALA A 118 -11.91 3.13 1.28
C ALA A 118 -10.88 4.05 0.60
N TYR A 119 -9.65 3.55 0.45
CA TYR A 119 -8.53 4.21 -0.20
C TYR A 119 -7.65 3.17 -0.92
N PHE A 120 -7.07 3.54 -2.06
CA PHE A 120 -5.96 2.80 -2.67
C PHE A 120 -4.86 3.80 -3.04
N PRO A 121 -3.56 3.51 -2.81
CA PRO A 121 -2.48 4.41 -3.19
C PRO A 121 -2.48 4.74 -4.68
N VAL A 122 -2.13 5.97 -5.02
CA VAL A 122 -1.83 6.32 -6.41
C VAL A 122 -0.43 5.78 -6.72
N VAL A 123 -0.30 4.99 -7.78
CA VAL A 123 0.94 4.31 -8.15
C VAL A 123 1.23 4.55 -9.63
N THR A 124 2.46 4.92 -9.97
CA THR A 124 2.88 5.07 -11.38
C THR A 124 3.03 3.71 -12.07
N THR A 125 3.75 2.77 -11.45
CA THR A 125 3.91 1.40 -11.94
C THR A 125 3.29 0.43 -10.94
N ASN A 126 2.09 -0.07 -11.23
CA ASN A 126 1.44 -1.05 -10.39
C ASN A 126 1.68 -2.45 -10.98
N ASP A 127 2.50 -3.26 -10.30
CA ASP A 127 2.71 -4.68 -10.63
C ASP A 127 2.01 -5.58 -9.59
N PHE A 128 1.25 -4.99 -8.65
CA PHE A 128 0.58 -5.71 -7.56
C PHE A 128 -0.84 -6.17 -7.91
N ASP A 129 -1.34 -5.74 -9.07
CA ASP A 129 -2.63 -6.08 -9.67
C ASP A 129 -2.53 -7.13 -10.79
N ASP A 130 -1.32 -7.51 -11.19
CA ASP A 130 -1.07 -8.58 -12.18
C ASP A 130 -1.46 -9.97 -11.67
N ALA A 131 -1.71 -10.90 -12.59
CA ALA A 131 -2.02 -12.28 -12.23
C ALA A 131 -0.93 -12.92 -11.36
N ASN A 132 -1.32 -13.67 -10.31
CA ASN A 132 -0.42 -14.33 -9.36
C ASN A 132 0.46 -13.41 -8.49
N THR A 133 0.08 -12.14 -8.36
CA THR A 133 0.73 -11.16 -7.50
C THR A 133 0.01 -10.99 -6.15
N GLY A 134 -0.20 -9.75 -5.70
CA GLY A 134 -0.63 -9.41 -4.36
C GLY A 134 -2.10 -9.68 -4.03
N THR A 135 -2.42 -9.47 -2.75
CA THR A 135 -3.78 -9.35 -2.24
C THR A 135 -4.01 -7.95 -1.68
N VAL A 136 -5.07 -7.28 -2.12
CA VAL A 136 -5.56 -6.06 -1.49
C VAL A 136 -6.66 -6.44 -0.51
N GLU A 137 -6.43 -6.16 0.77
CA GLU A 137 -7.39 -6.42 1.85
C GLU A 137 -7.97 -5.12 2.39
N PHE A 138 -9.29 -4.98 2.33
CA PHE A 138 -10.00 -3.89 2.98
C PHE A 138 -10.66 -4.41 4.25
N TYR A 139 -10.59 -3.63 5.33
CA TYR A 139 -11.14 -4.07 6.61
C TYR A 139 -11.84 -2.98 7.43
N ASP A 140 -12.86 -3.40 8.18
CA ASP A 140 -13.50 -2.66 9.29
C ASP A 140 -13.95 -1.20 9.02
N TRP A 141 -14.48 -0.90 7.82
CA TRP A 141 -14.92 0.47 7.47
C TRP A 141 -16.10 1.02 8.29
N GLY A 142 -16.87 0.15 8.94
CA GLY A 142 -18.00 0.50 9.80
C GLY A 142 -19.21 1.14 9.10
N THR A 143 -19.12 1.50 7.82
CA THR A 143 -20.20 2.04 7.00
C THR A 143 -20.09 1.54 5.55
N THR A 144 -21.14 1.79 4.75
CA THR A 144 -21.09 1.52 3.30
C THR A 144 -20.12 2.49 2.65
N ALA A 145 -19.15 1.96 1.89
CA ALA A 145 -18.22 2.77 1.13
C ALA A 145 -17.95 2.17 -0.25
N ASN A 146 -17.60 3.04 -1.19
CA ASN A 146 -17.20 2.62 -2.53
C ASN A 146 -15.91 1.83 -2.44
N LEU A 147 -15.87 0.67 -3.08
CA LEU A 147 -14.62 -0.06 -3.26
C LEU A 147 -13.68 0.83 -4.11
N PRO A 148 -12.49 1.19 -3.60
CA PRO A 148 -11.51 1.95 -4.36
C PRO A 148 -11.14 1.20 -5.63
N ASN A 149 -10.86 1.94 -6.70
CA ASN A 149 -10.36 1.37 -7.95
C ASN A 149 -8.94 1.89 -8.19
N PRO A 150 -7.94 1.03 -8.40
CA PRO A 150 -6.64 1.47 -8.87
C PRO A 150 -6.78 2.11 -10.26
N ALA A 151 -5.80 2.91 -10.65
CA ALA A 151 -5.81 3.58 -11.94
C ALA A 151 -5.90 2.61 -13.14
N SER A 152 -5.42 1.38 -12.97
CA SER A 152 -5.50 0.29 -13.95
C SER A 152 -6.92 -0.28 -14.13
N GLY A 153 -7.84 -0.05 -13.19
CA GLY A 153 -9.15 -0.68 -13.23
C GLY A 153 -9.16 -2.16 -12.78
N GLN A 154 -8.07 -2.64 -12.18
CA GLN A 154 -7.83 -4.07 -11.95
C GLN A 154 -7.25 -4.35 -10.56
N TYR A 155 -7.67 -5.46 -9.96
CA TYR A 155 -6.93 -6.11 -8.88
C TYR A 155 -6.56 -7.55 -9.27
N ASN A 156 -5.56 -8.11 -8.59
CA ASN A 156 -5.35 -9.55 -8.61
C ASN A 156 -6.32 -10.23 -7.63
N ASN A 157 -6.01 -10.21 -6.34
CA ASN A 157 -6.91 -10.70 -5.29
C ASN A 157 -7.48 -9.54 -4.47
N VAL A 158 -8.77 -9.61 -4.16
CA VAL A 158 -9.44 -8.71 -3.22
C VAL A 158 -9.96 -9.51 -2.04
N ARG A 159 -9.64 -9.05 -0.83
CA ARG A 159 -10.19 -9.58 0.41
C ARG A 159 -10.96 -8.49 1.15
N LEU A 160 -12.17 -8.82 1.57
CA LEU A 160 -13.02 -8.00 2.43
C LEU A 160 -13.09 -8.68 3.79
N LEU A 161 -12.50 -8.07 4.81
CA LEU A 161 -12.40 -8.61 6.15
C LEU A 161 -13.19 -7.76 7.15
N ASN A 162 -14.07 -8.37 7.94
CA ASN A 162 -14.62 -7.72 9.13
C ASN A 162 -14.23 -8.48 10.40
N THR A 163 -13.49 -7.81 11.26
CA THR A 163 -13.09 -8.32 12.58
C THR A 163 -13.93 -7.77 13.72
N THR A 164 -14.87 -6.87 13.41
CA THR A 164 -15.77 -6.23 14.37
C THR A 164 -17.18 -6.80 14.31
N THR A 165 -18.03 -6.33 15.23
CA THR A 165 -19.47 -6.58 15.22
C THR A 165 -20.24 -5.56 14.38
N THR A 166 -19.58 -4.51 13.89
CA THR A 166 -20.20 -3.46 13.08
C THR A 166 -20.17 -3.89 11.62
N ALA A 167 -21.34 -4.11 11.02
CA ALA A 167 -21.40 -4.48 9.60
C ALA A 167 -20.78 -3.39 8.71
N TYR A 168 -20.10 -3.80 7.65
CA TYR A 168 -19.70 -2.89 6.58
C TYR A 168 -20.02 -3.48 5.21
N THR A 169 -20.27 -2.58 4.26
CA THR A 169 -20.62 -2.93 2.89
C THR A 169 -19.64 -2.27 1.93
N ALA A 170 -18.97 -3.06 1.09
CA ALA A 170 -18.20 -2.56 -0.03
C ALA A 170 -19.11 -2.44 -1.27
N GLN A 171 -19.16 -1.27 -1.87
CA GLN A 171 -19.98 -0.99 -3.04
C GLN A 171 -19.13 -0.83 -4.29
N LEU A 172 -19.34 -1.70 -5.28
CA LEU A 172 -18.74 -1.58 -6.60
C LEU A 172 -19.53 -0.55 -7.42
N ASN A 173 -18.98 0.65 -7.57
CA ASN A 173 -19.60 1.74 -8.35
C ASN A 173 -18.97 1.97 -9.73
N ASN A 174 -18.06 1.09 -10.16
CA ASN A 174 -17.40 1.08 -11.47
C ASN A 174 -17.22 -0.38 -11.94
N ASN A 175 -16.77 -0.60 -13.18
CA ASN A 175 -16.27 -1.93 -13.57
C ASN A 175 -14.90 -2.16 -12.91
N LEU A 176 -14.63 -3.41 -12.55
CA LEU A 176 -13.37 -3.84 -11.94
C LEU A 176 -12.99 -5.20 -12.53
N LEU A 177 -11.75 -5.36 -12.97
CA LEU A 177 -11.22 -6.66 -13.38
C LEU A 177 -10.57 -7.35 -12.19
N LEU A 178 -10.90 -8.62 -11.95
CA LEU A 178 -10.15 -9.51 -11.05
C LEU A 178 -9.42 -10.59 -11.85
N THR A 179 -8.09 -10.66 -11.72
CA THR A 179 -7.30 -11.77 -12.29
C THR A 179 -7.15 -12.95 -11.33
N GLY A 180 -7.40 -12.72 -10.04
CA GLY A 180 -7.48 -13.72 -8.99
C GLY A 180 -8.92 -13.86 -8.47
N GLY A 181 -9.11 -13.80 -7.15
CA GLY A 181 -10.41 -13.99 -6.50
C GLY A 181 -10.88 -12.83 -5.62
N LEU A 182 -12.19 -12.76 -5.43
CA LEU A 182 -12.83 -12.00 -4.36
C LEU A 182 -13.14 -12.93 -3.17
N THR A 183 -12.66 -12.57 -1.98
CA THR A 183 -12.97 -13.30 -0.74
C THR A 183 -13.61 -12.37 0.28
N LEU A 184 -14.73 -12.78 0.87
CA LEU A 184 -15.36 -12.11 2.00
C LEU A 184 -15.13 -12.97 3.25
N THR A 185 -14.68 -12.36 4.34
CA THR A 185 -14.35 -13.08 5.58
C THR A 185 -14.77 -12.27 6.79
N THR A 186 -15.33 -12.94 7.79
CA THR A 186 -15.52 -12.38 9.12
C THR A 186 -14.87 -13.29 10.15
N THR A 187 -14.31 -12.71 11.20
CA THR A 187 -13.80 -13.45 12.36
C THR A 187 -14.78 -13.47 13.53
N THR A 188 -15.94 -12.82 13.38
CA THR A 188 -16.98 -12.79 14.41
C THR A 188 -17.85 -14.06 14.27
N PRO A 189 -17.89 -14.93 15.30
CA PRO A 189 -18.38 -16.30 15.16
C PRO A 189 -19.91 -16.41 14.97
N THR A 190 -20.68 -15.42 15.40
CA THR A 190 -22.14 -15.41 15.27
C THR A 190 -22.66 -13.98 15.15
N SER A 191 -23.42 -13.70 14.09
CA SER A 191 -24.17 -12.45 13.94
C SER A 191 -25.52 -12.74 13.30
N ALA A 192 -26.57 -12.08 13.78
CA ALA A 192 -27.90 -12.14 13.17
C ALA A 192 -27.99 -11.34 11.86
N THR A 193 -26.95 -10.55 11.55
CA THR A 193 -26.85 -9.73 10.33
C THR A 193 -25.56 -10.04 9.58
N SER A 194 -25.59 -9.86 8.26
CA SER A 194 -24.38 -9.96 7.43
C SER A 194 -23.36 -8.89 7.84
N LEU A 195 -22.19 -9.33 8.32
CA LEU A 195 -21.14 -8.42 8.79
C LEU A 195 -20.23 -7.91 7.66
N VAL A 196 -20.12 -8.66 6.57
CA VAL A 196 -19.43 -8.23 5.35
C VAL A 196 -20.36 -8.43 4.18
N THR A 197 -20.60 -7.37 3.42
CA THR A 197 -21.41 -7.43 2.20
C THR A 197 -20.67 -6.77 1.04
N PHE A 198 -20.85 -7.31 -0.16
CA PHE A 198 -20.37 -6.71 -1.41
C PHE A 198 -21.55 -6.46 -2.34
N ASN A 199 -21.75 -5.21 -2.76
CA ASN A 199 -22.86 -4.80 -3.61
C ASN A 199 -22.35 -4.33 -4.98
N LEU A 200 -23.02 -4.73 -6.07
CA LEU A 200 -22.72 -4.30 -7.44
C LEU A 200 -23.22 -2.87 -7.77
N GLY A 201 -23.23 -1.97 -6.78
CA GLY A 201 -23.69 -0.58 -6.92
C GLY A 201 -25.16 -0.37 -6.54
N SER A 202 -25.60 0.90 -6.58
CA SER A 202 -26.97 1.32 -6.26
C SER A 202 -27.75 1.85 -7.46
N ALA A 203 -27.13 1.90 -8.64
CA ALA A 203 -27.74 2.35 -9.88
C ALA A 203 -28.11 1.17 -10.78
N ALA A 204 -29.15 1.33 -11.60
CA ALA A 204 -29.54 0.37 -12.63
C ALA A 204 -28.54 0.41 -13.80
N THR A 205 -27.33 -0.07 -13.56
CA THR A 205 -26.22 -0.10 -14.51
C THR A 205 -25.60 -1.48 -14.47
N ALA A 206 -25.40 -2.08 -15.65
CA ALA A 206 -24.66 -3.33 -15.74
C ALA A 206 -23.22 -3.09 -15.28
N ARG A 207 -22.72 -3.95 -14.39
CA ARG A 207 -21.34 -3.91 -13.91
C ARG A 207 -20.69 -5.26 -14.08
N THR A 208 -19.40 -5.22 -14.35
CA THR A 208 -18.57 -6.43 -14.45
C THR A 208 -17.59 -6.47 -13.29
N LEU A 209 -17.46 -7.66 -12.71
CA LEU A 209 -16.42 -8.09 -11.78
C LEU A 209 -15.74 -9.33 -12.36
#